data_AF-A0A7J7MT23-F1
#
_entry.id   AF-A0A7J7MT23-F1
#
_cell.length_a   1.000
_cell.length_b   1.000
_cell.length_c   1.000
_cell.angle_alpha   90.00
_cell.angle_beta   90.00
_cell.angle_gamma   90.00
#
_symmetry.space_group_name_H-M   'P 1'
#
loop_
_entity.id
_entity.type
_entity.pdbx_description
1 polymer ?
#
loop_
_entity_poly.entity_id
_entity_poly.type
_entity_poly.pdbx_seq_one_letter_code
_entity_poly.pdbx_strand_id
1 'polypeptide(L)' 'MYFSFSSQEAEKHLSDMVVAVSLVAKIDRPQGTVCFQTTKDSNEMLNSWASNLEKVLDLVEKSCHQSTRKPWSTKQL' A
#
# COMPACT_ATOMS: atom_id res chain seq x y z
N MET A 1 14.56 -9.99 24.95
CA MET A 1 15.46 -10.91 24.24
C MET A 1 15.65 -10.34 22.85
N TYR A 2 16.83 -9.81 22.54
CA TYR A 2 17.13 -9.34 21.19
C TYR A 2 17.56 -10.56 20.38
N PHE A 3 16.75 -10.95 19.41
CA PHE A 3 17.08 -12.05 18.52
C PHE A 3 18.14 -11.55 17.52
N SER A 4 19.41 -11.79 17.84
CA SER A 4 20.55 -11.48 16.97
C SER A 4 20.79 -12.66 16.03
N PHE A 5 20.14 -12.66 14.87
CA PHE A 5 20.48 -13.59 13.79
C PHE A 5 21.69 -13.08 12.99
N SER A 6 22.52 -14.01 12.52
CA SER A 6 23.47 -13.70 11.43
C SER A 6 22.70 -13.47 10.12
N SER A 7 23.23 -12.67 9.20
CA SER A 7 22.55 -12.38 7.93
C SER A 7 22.22 -13.66 7.13
N GLN A 8 23.08 -14.68 7.21
CA GLN A 8 22.89 -15.97 6.54
C GLN A 8 21.73 -16.77 7.15
N GLU A 9 21.57 -16.71 8.46
CA GLU A 9 20.51 -17.44 9.17
C GLU A 9 19.15 -16.74 8.99
N ALA A 10 19.16 -15.41 8.97
CA ALA A 10 17.97 -14.62 8.62
C ALA A 10 17.51 -14.88 7.17
N GLU A 11 18.43 -14.95 6.20
CA GLU A 11 18.12 -15.29 4.80
C GLU A 11 17.53 -16.69 4.66
N LYS A 12 18.10 -17.66 5.38
CA LYS A 12 17.60 -19.04 5.38
C LYS A 12 16.18 -19.11 5.96
N HIS A 13 15.97 -18.48 7.11
CA HIS A 13 14.66 -18.44 7.74
C HIS A 13 13.62 -17.74 6.86
N LEU A 14 14.00 -16.64 6.20
CA LEU A 14 13.15 -15.98 5.20
C LEU A 14 12.84 -16.88 4.01
N SER A 15 13.83 -17.61 3.48
CA SER A 15 13.61 -18.56 2.37
C SER A 15 12.62 -19.65 2.75
N ASP A 16 12.77 -20.23 3.95
CA ASP A 16 11.88 -21.28 4.44
C ASP A 16 10.43 -20.76 4.58
N MET A 17 10.26 -19.52 5.05
CA MET A 17 8.93 -18.90 5.15
C MET A 17 8.31 -18.56 3.78
N VAL A 18 9.12 -18.17 2.78
CA VAL A 18 8.64 -17.95 1.40
C VAL A 18 8.21 -19.26 0.76
N VAL A 19 8.98 -20.33 0.94
CA VAL A 19 8.67 -21.68 0.43
C VAL A 19 7.41 -22.24 1.09
N ALA A 20 7.19 -21.97 2.37
CA ALA A 20 5.96 -22.31 3.08
C ALA A 20 4.74 -21.49 2.63
N VAL A 21 4.88 -20.57 1.66
CA VAL A 21 3.83 -19.66 1.15
C VAL A 21 3.23 -18.77 2.25
N SER A 22 3.90 -18.67 3.40
CA SER A 22 3.49 -17.81 4.52
C SER A 22 3.72 -16.33 4.20
N LEU A 23 4.69 -16.03 3.34
CA LEU A 23 5.00 -14.68 2.90
C LEU A 23 5.53 -14.63 1.47
N VAL A 24 5.20 -13.55 0.76
CA VAL A 24 5.74 -13.24 -0.57
C VAL A 24 6.89 -12.26 -0.41
N ALA A 25 8.11 -12.73 -0.62
CA ALA A 25 9.31 -11.90 -0.56
C ALA A 25 10.31 -12.29 -1.63
N LYS A 26 11.06 -11.30 -2.13
CA LYS A 26 12.22 -11.48 -3.01
C LYS A 26 13.47 -10.99 -2.28
N ILE A 27 14.49 -11.85 -2.20
CA ILE A 27 15.78 -11.54 -1.57
C ILE A 27 16.78 -11.17 -2.67
N ASP A 28 17.30 -9.93 -2.62
CA ASP A 28 18.41 -9.48 -3.46
C ASP A 28 19.71 -9.61 -2.66
N ARG A 29 20.43 -10.73 -2.87
CA ARG A 29 21.66 -11.05 -2.15
C ARG A 29 22.84 -10.09 -2.45
N PRO A 30 23.08 -9.66 -3.71
CA PRO A 30 24.10 -8.65 -4.02
C PRO A 30 23.88 -7.30 -3.33
N GLN A 31 22.62 -6.86 -3.23
CA GLN A 31 22.24 -5.59 -2.58
C GLN A 31 21.94 -5.74 -1.08
N GLY A 32 21.84 -6.97 -0.55
CA GLY A 32 21.46 -7.24 0.83
C GLY A 32 20.06 -6.76 1.21
N THR A 33 19.14 -6.62 0.23
CA THR A 33 17.81 -6.04 0.44
C THR A 33 16.72 -7.09 0.24
N VAL A 34 15.67 -7.04 1.06
CA VAL A 34 14.51 -7.93 0.94
C VAL A 34 13.28 -7.11 0.55
N CYS A 35 12.65 -7.47 -0.56
CA CYS A 35 11.46 -6.81 -1.06
C CYS A 35 10.22 -7.66 -0.76
N PHE A 36 9.37 -7.17 0.14
CA PHE A 36 8.08 -7.77 0.51
C PHE A 36 6.97 -7.17 -0.35
N GLN A 37 6.97 -7.51 -1.63
CA GLN A 37 5.97 -7.00 -2.54
C GLN A 37 5.47 -8.13 -3.42
N THR A 38 4.16 -8.35 -3.40
CA THR A 38 3.49 -9.16 -4.41
C THR A 38 3.74 -8.50 -5.76
N THR A 39 4.15 -9.29 -6.76
CA THR A 39 4.20 -8.82 -8.14
C THR A 39 2.80 -8.33 -8.50
N LYS A 40 2.61 -7.01 -8.51
CA LYS A 40 1.34 -6.43 -8.94
C LYS A 40 1.26 -6.61 -10.43
N ASP A 41 0.34 -7.46 -10.87
CA ASP A 41 -0.04 -7.55 -12.27
C ASP A 41 -0.53 -6.19 -12.77
N SER A 42 -0.29 -5.88 -14.04
CA SER A 42 -0.72 -4.62 -14.64
C SER A 42 -2.23 -4.37 -14.46
N ASN A 43 -3.03 -5.44 -14.45
CA ASN A 43 -4.48 -5.37 -14.16
C ASN A 43 -4.77 -4.93 -12.71
N GLU A 44 -4.04 -5.45 -11.72
CA GLU A 44 -4.20 -5.04 -10.32
C GLU A 44 -3.86 -3.56 -10.13
N MET A 45 -2.82 -3.09 -10.82
CA MET A 45 -2.48 -1.66 -10.83
C MET A 45 -3.60 -0.84 -11.44
N LEU A 46 -4.10 -1.21 -12.62
CA LEU A 46 -5.18 -0.48 -13.29
C LEU A 46 -6.47 -0.44 -12.47
N ASN A 47 -6.84 -1.56 -11.83
CA ASN A 47 -7.99 -1.63 -10.93
C ASN A 47 -7.81 -0.73 -9.71
N SER A 48 -6.60 -0.69 -9.11
CA SER A 48 -6.30 0.23 -8.01
C SER A 48 -6.38 1.69 -8.44
N TRP A 49 -5.94 2.01 -9.66
CA TRP A 49 -6.05 3.36 -10.21
C TRP A 49 -7.50 3.76 -10.43
N ALA A 50 -8.31 2.90 -11.04
CA ALA A 50 -9.74 3.13 -11.24
C ALA A 50 -10.47 3.38 -9.91
N SER A 51 -10.25 2.51 -8.91
CA SER A 51 -10.86 2.68 -7.58
C SER A 51 -10.43 3.98 -6.88
N ASN A 52 -9.19 4.41 -7.08
CA ASN A 52 -8.72 5.68 -6.52
C ASN A 52 -9.40 6.88 -7.20
N LEU A 53 -9.63 6.83 -8.51
CA LEU A 53 -10.36 7.89 -9.22
C LEU A 53 -11.81 7.99 -8.75
N GLU A 54 -12.48 6.85 -8.55
CA GLU A 54 -13.85 6.83 -7.99
C GLU A 54 -13.92 7.47 -6.61
N LYS A 55 -12.96 7.16 -5.72
CA LYS A 55 -12.89 7.78 -4.38
C LYS A 55 -12.68 9.28 -4.46
N VAL A 56 -11.82 9.75 -5.37
CA VAL A 56 -11.59 11.18 -5.56
C VAL A 56 -12.87 11.87 -6.04
N LEU A 57 -13.59 11.27 -7.00
CA LEU A 57 -14.85 11.81 -7.49
C LEU A 57 -15.92 11.85 -6.40
N ASP A 58 -16.07 10.80 -5.59
CA ASP A 58 -17.00 10.77 -4.45
C ASP A 58 -16.66 11.85 -3.40
N LEU A 59 -15.36 12.09 -3.12
CA LEU A 59 -14.94 13.18 -2.23
C LEU A 59 -15.24 14.56 -2.81
N VAL A 60 -15.05 14.75 -4.12
CA VAL A 60 -15.39 16.00 -4.81
C VAL A 60 -16.90 16.24 -4.79
N GLU A 61 -17.71 15.22 -5.06
CA GLU A 61 -19.17 15.32 -4.98
C GLU A 61 -19.64 15.67 -3.57
N LYS A 62 -19.10 15.01 -2.54
CA LYS A 62 -19.37 15.32 -1.14
C LYS A 62 -18.97 16.74 -0.78
N SER A 63 -17.82 17.22 -1.26
CA SER A 63 -17.36 18.59 -1.02
C SER A 63 -18.24 19.63 -1.73
N CYS A 64 -18.64 19.35 -2.97
CA CYS A 64 -19.55 20.18 -3.75
C CYS A 64 -20.92 20.26 -3.07
N HIS A 65 -21.51 19.11 -2.71
CA HIS A 65 -22.76 19.05 -1.96
C HIS A 65 -22.67 19.82 -0.63
N GLN A 66 -21.59 19.66 0.13
CA GLN A 66 -21.37 20.40 1.37
C GLN A 66 -21.25 21.91 1.15
N SER A 67 -20.60 22.32 0.06
CA SER A 67 -20.45 23.73 -0.34
C SER A 67 -21.78 24.32 -0.79
N THR A 68 -22.59 23.57 -1.55
CA THR A 68 -23.95 23.94 -1.94
C THR A 68 -24.89 24.03 -0.74
N ARG A 69 -24.74 23.13 0.25
CA ARG A 69 -25.51 23.13 1.50
C ARG A 69 -25.10 24.25 2.47
N LYS A 70 -23.95 24.91 2.26
CA LYS A 70 -23.51 26.08 3.04
C LYS A 70 -23.75 27.36 2.21
N PRO A 71 -25.00 27.82 2.02
CA PRO A 71 -25.21 29.11 1.40
C PRO A 71 -24.66 30.18 2.34
N TRP A 72 -23.55 30.81 1.98
CA TRP A 72 -23.23 32.22 2.28
C TRP A 72 -23.35 32.71 3.74
N SER A 73 -23.46 31.82 4.73
CA SER A 73 -23.86 32.18 6.11
C SER A 73 -22.74 32.86 6.91
N THR A 74 -21.62 33.17 6.26
CA THR A 74 -20.52 33.98 6.81
C THR A 74 -20.26 35.25 5.98
N LYS A 75 -21.21 35.70 5.16
CA LYS A 75 -21.22 37.07 4.60
C LYS A 75 -22.38 37.92 5.15
N GLN A 76 -22.65 37.83 6.44
CA GLN A 76 -23.38 38.85 7.21
C GLN A 76 -22.96 38.72 8.68
N LEU A 77 -21.76 39.22 9.02
CA LEU A 77 -21.38 39.84 10.29
C LEU A 77 -20.02 40.52 10.10
#